data_AF-A0A957TM70-F1
#
_entry.id   AF-A0A957TM70-F1
#
_cell.length_a   1.000
_cell.length_b   1.000
_cell.length_c   1.000
_cell.angle_alpha   90.00
_cell.angle_beta   90.00
_cell.angle_gamma   90.00
#
_symmetry.space_group_name_H-M   'P 1'
#
loop_
_entity.id
_entity.type
_entity.pdbx_description
1 polymer ?
#
loop_
_entity_poly.entity_id
_entity_poly.type
_entity_poly.pdbx_seq_one_letter_code
_entity_poly.pdbx_strand_id
1 'polypeptide(L)'
;MAEIANPHDRFFREVFSRLEWSRAFIRTQLPPAIVETLALETLELRPGSFLDEELQQYFSDLLFRVRLRTGRDAYVHILLEHKSYIERFVALQLLRYK
;
A
#
# COMPACT_ATOMS: atom_id res chain seq x y z
N MET A 1 -6.38 2.93 29.45
CA MET A 1 -5.49 3.17 28.29
C MET A 1 -6.13 2.45 27.12
N ALA A 2 -6.65 3.16 26.11
CA ALA A 2 -7.31 2.51 25.00
C ALA A 2 -6.29 1.65 24.25
N GLU A 3 -6.54 0.33 24.16
CA GLU A 3 -5.76 -0.55 23.31
C GLU A 3 -5.82 -0.02 21.88
N ILE A 4 -4.67 0.35 21.33
CA ILE A 4 -4.57 0.71 19.93
C ILE A 4 -4.62 -0.61 19.16
N ALA A 5 -5.80 -0.97 18.67
CA ALA A 5 -5.93 -2.05 17.72
C ALA A 5 -5.04 -1.73 16.50
N ASN A 6 -4.07 -2.62 16.23
CA ASN A 6 -3.13 -2.56 15.11
C ASN A 6 -2.32 -1.24 14.98
N PRO A 7 -1.32 -1.00 15.87
CA PRO A 7 -0.48 0.20 15.82
C PRO A 7 0.34 0.33 14.53
N HIS A 8 0.62 -0.80 13.86
CA HIS A 8 1.37 -0.84 12.61
C HIS A 8 0.53 -0.41 11.42
N ASP A 9 -0.74 -0.82 11.36
CA ASP A 9 -1.70 -0.31 10.37
C ASP A 9 -1.86 1.19 10.49
N ARG A 10 -2.02 1.70 11.72
CA ARG A 10 -2.08 3.14 11.96
C ARG A 10 -0.82 3.84 11.48
N PHE A 11 0.36 3.34 11.83
CA PHE A 11 1.62 3.94 11.37
C PHE A 11 1.72 3.95 9.84
N PHE A 12 1.37 2.84 9.18
CA PHE A 12 1.39 2.76 7.73
C PHE A 12 0.43 3.77 7.09
N ARG A 13 -0.83 3.82 7.55
CA ARG A 13 -1.81 4.78 7.06
C ARG A 13 -1.37 6.22 7.27
N GLU A 14 -0.79 6.55 8.43
CA GLU A 14 -0.26 7.88 8.74
C GLU A 14 0.91 8.27 7.82
N VAL A 15 1.90 7.39 7.63
CA VAL A 15 3.07 7.67 6.77
C VAL A 15 2.64 7.87 5.32
N PHE A 16 1.77 7.00 4.80
CA PHE A 16 1.36 7.02 3.40
C PHE A 16 0.13 7.91 3.12
N SER A 17 -0.48 8.50 4.14
CA SER A 17 -1.42 9.62 3.96
C SER A 17 -0.73 10.86 3.39
N ARG A 18 0.58 11.00 3.64
CA ARG A 18 1.42 12.07 3.13
C ARG A 18 1.84 11.74 1.70
N LEU A 19 1.27 12.45 0.74
CA LEU A 19 1.47 12.19 -0.68
C LEU A 19 2.93 12.28 -1.11
N GLU A 20 3.79 13.06 -0.46
CA GLU A 20 5.22 13.08 -0.78
C GLU A 20 5.88 11.70 -0.61
N TRP A 21 5.57 11.00 0.47
CA TRP A 21 6.14 9.68 0.77
C TRP A 21 5.56 8.61 -0.13
N SER A 22 4.25 8.66 -0.39
CA SER A 22 3.58 7.72 -1.29
C SER A 22 4.09 7.83 -2.73
N ARG A 23 4.30 9.06 -3.22
CA ARG A 23 4.91 9.29 -4.54
C ARG A 23 6.34 8.77 -4.62
N ALA A 24 7.15 9.03 -3.59
CA ALA A 24 8.53 8.55 -3.52
C ALA A 24 8.56 7.01 -3.50
N PHE A 25 7.72 6.39 -2.69
CA PHE A 25 7.61 4.94 -2.60
C PHE A 25 7.23 4.32 -3.95
N ILE A 26 6.15 4.79 -4.58
CA ILE A 26 5.70 4.30 -5.89
C ILE A 26 6.81 4.43 -6.94
N ARG A 27 7.51 5.57 -6.97
CA ARG A 27 8.62 5.82 -7.91
C ARG A 27 9.79 4.86 -7.70
N THR A 28 10.04 4.43 -6.47
CA THR A 28 11.21 3.60 -6.13
C THR A 28 10.92 2.11 -6.25
N GLN A 29 9.68 1.70 -6.00
CA GLN A 29 9.28 0.29 -5.98
C GLN A 29 8.76 -0.22 -7.32
N LEU A 30 8.19 0.65 -8.17
CA LEU A 30 7.72 0.24 -9.49
C LEU A 30 8.82 0.38 -10.56
N PRO A 31 8.82 -0.49 -11.58
CA PRO A 31 9.67 -0.33 -12.74
C PRO A 31 9.53 1.05 -13.40
N PRO A 32 10.62 1.69 -13.87
CA PRO A 32 10.58 3.02 -14.45
C PRO A 32 9.56 3.19 -15.58
N ALA A 33 9.44 2.17 -16.45
CA ALA A 33 8.47 2.17 -17.54
C ALA A 33 7.01 2.31 -17.08
N ILE A 34 6.66 1.77 -15.91
CA ILE A 34 5.32 1.94 -15.34
C ILE A 34 5.19 3.34 -14.77
N VAL A 35 6.18 3.79 -14.00
CA VAL A 35 6.20 5.12 -13.36
C VAL A 35 6.05 6.24 -14.39
N GLU A 36 6.69 6.11 -15.56
CA GLU A 36 6.59 7.07 -16.65
C GLU A 36 5.17 7.24 -17.18
N THR A 37 4.33 6.19 -17.14
CA THR A 37 2.93 6.28 -17.55
C THR A 37 2.05 7.01 -16.54
N LEU A 38 2.50 7.15 -15.28
CA LEU A 38 1.74 7.75 -14.18
C LEU A 38 2.03 9.26 -14.06
N ALA A 39 0.98 10.06 -13.97
CA ALA A 39 1.05 11.47 -13.55
C ALA A 39 1.01 11.54 -12.01
N LEU A 40 2.13 11.20 -11.35
CA LEU A 40 2.21 11.09 -9.87
C LEU A 40 1.83 12.37 -9.11
N GLU A 41 1.90 13.53 -9.75
CA GLU A 41 1.38 14.80 -9.24
C GLU A 41 -0.14 14.77 -8.97
N THR A 42 -0.87 13.90 -9.66
CA THR A 42 -2.32 13.70 -9.50
C THR A 42 -2.68 12.61 -8.49
N LEU A 43 -1.69 12.04 -7.80
CA LEU A 43 -1.90 10.98 -6.81
C LEU A 43 -2.84 11.46 -5.70
N GLU A 44 -3.92 10.72 -5.48
CA GLU A 44 -4.95 10.99 -4.49
C GLU A 44 -5.21 9.72 -3.67
N LEU A 45 -5.16 9.81 -2.35
CA LEU A 45 -5.54 8.71 -1.48
C LEU A 45 -7.06 8.53 -1.50
N ARG A 46 -7.52 7.31 -1.76
CA ARG A 46 -8.94 6.96 -1.65
C ARG A 46 -9.20 6.43 -0.24
N PRO A 47 -10.09 7.08 0.55
CA PRO A 47 -10.39 6.62 1.90
C PRO A 47 -11.15 5.31 1.86
N GLY A 48 -10.83 4.41 2.78
CA GLY A 48 -11.45 3.09 2.93
C GLY A 48 -10.41 1.98 3.06
N SER A 49 -10.88 0.82 3.51
CA SER A 49 -10.19 -0.44 3.31
C SER A 49 -10.98 -1.25 2.28
N PHE A 50 -10.27 -1.84 1.33
CA PHE A 50 -10.80 -2.66 0.25
C PHE A 50 -10.54 -4.16 0.50
N LEU A 51 -10.14 -4.50 1.73
CA LEU A 51 -9.93 -5.87 2.19
C LEU A 51 -11.14 -6.38 2.99
N ASP A 52 -11.40 -7.68 2.88
CA ASP A 52 -12.34 -8.38 3.74
C ASP A 52 -11.83 -8.48 5.19
N GLU A 53 -12.72 -8.71 6.16
CA GLU A 53 -12.39 -8.71 7.60
C GLU A 53 -11.26 -9.68 7.97
N GLU A 54 -11.16 -10.84 7.30
CA GLU A 54 -10.09 -11.81 7.51
C GLU A 54 -8.72 -11.28 7.05
N LEU A 55 -8.69 -10.55 5.93
CA LEU A 55 -7.46 -9.96 5.39
C LEU A 55 -7.03 -8.71 6.17
N GLN A 56 -7.97 -7.94 6.70
CA GLN A 56 -7.68 -6.77 7.55
C GLN A 56 -6.95 -7.13 8.85
N GLN A 57 -7.01 -8.40 9.29
CA GLN A 57 -6.24 -8.86 10.46
C GLN A 57 -4.74 -8.94 10.18
N TYR A 58 -4.36 -9.20 8.93
CA TYR A 58 -2.98 -9.51 8.56
C TYR A 58 -2.34 -8.41 7.71
N PHE A 59 -3.14 -7.69 6.93
CA PHE A 59 -2.66 -6.73 5.96
C PHE A 59 -3.23 -5.34 6.17
N SER A 60 -2.39 -4.36 5.90
CA SER A 60 -2.75 -2.96 5.76
C SER A 60 -2.85 -2.60 4.30
N ASP A 61 -3.93 -1.92 3.92
CA ASP A 61 -4.20 -1.56 2.53
C ASP A 61 -4.37 -0.05 2.34
N LEU A 62 -3.87 0.43 1.21
CA LEU A 62 -4.09 1.79 0.73
C LEU A 62 -4.33 1.78 -0.77
N LEU A 63 -5.43 2.40 -1.17
CA LEU A 63 -5.77 2.59 -2.58
C LEU A 63 -5.50 4.04 -2.98
N PHE A 64 -4.65 4.23 -3.98
CA PHE A 64 -4.44 5.52 -4.60
C PHE A 64 -5.08 5.56 -5.97
N ARG A 65 -5.72 6.68 -6.27
CA ARG A 65 -6.11 7.05 -7.63
C ARG A 65 -5.03 7.93 -8.23
N VAL A 66 -4.69 7.69 -9.49
CA VAL A 66 -3.72 8.49 -10.23
C VAL A 66 -4.15 8.57 -11.69
N ARG A 67 -3.89 9.69 -12.36
CA ARG A 67 -4.10 9.78 -13.80
C ARG A 67 -2.92 9.18 -14.54
N LEU A 68 -3.22 8.42 -15.60
CA LEU A 68 -2.27 8.09 -16.63
C LEU A 68 -2.01 9.33 -17.48
N ARG A 69 -0.80 9.44 -18.02
CA ARG A 69 -0.46 10.48 -19.01
C ARG A 69 -1.32 10.44 -20.26
N THR A 70 -1.96 9.30 -20.54
CA THR A 70 -2.94 9.14 -21.62
C THR A 70 -4.32 9.73 -21.29
N GLY A 71 -4.51 10.32 -20.10
CA GLY A 71 -5.76 10.94 -19.65
C GLY A 71 -6.79 10.02 -18.99
N ARG A 72 -6.49 8.71 -18.85
CA ARG A 72 -7.35 7.75 -18.14
C ARG A 72 -6.99 7.69 -16.66
N ASP A 73 -7.93 7.33 -15.81
CA ASP A 73 -7.65 7.06 -14.40
C ASP A 73 -7.06 5.64 -14.24
N ALA A 74 -6.15 5.50 -13.30
CA ALA A 74 -5.54 4.26 -12.86
C ALA A 74 -5.52 4.20 -11.33
N TYR A 75 -5.37 3.00 -10.81
CA TYR A 75 -5.36 2.75 -9.38
C TYR A 75 -4.10 2.01 -8.98
N VAL A 76 -3.45 2.49 -7.92
CA VAL A 76 -2.30 1.85 -7.31
C VAL A 76 -2.73 1.35 -5.95
N HIS A 77 -2.79 0.03 -5.80
CA HIS A 77 -3.13 -0.62 -4.54
C HIS A 77 -1.83 -1.06 -3.85
N ILE A 78 -1.58 -0.54 -2.65
CA ILE A 78 -0.47 -0.95 -1.81
C ILE A 78 -1.02 -1.83 -0.71
N LEU A 79 -0.55 -3.08 -0.67
CA LEU A 79 -0.85 -4.06 0.36
C LEU A 79 0.43 -4.34 1.13
N LEU A 80 0.41 -4.13 2.44
CA LEU A 80 1.54 -4.44 3.32
C LEU A 80 1.14 -5.45 4.39
N GLU A 81 1.97 -6.47 4.55
CA GLU A 81 1.92 -7.39 5.67
C GLU A 81 2.95 -6.95 6.72
N HIS A 82 2.52 -6.71 7.96
CA HIS A 82 3.45 -6.45 9.04
C HIS A 82 3.78 -7.76 9.79
N LYS A 83 5.04 -8.20 9.74
CA LYS A 83 5.52 -9.34 10.52
C LYS A 83 6.33 -8.89 11.72
N SER A 84 5.80 -9.14 12.92
CA SER A 84 6.45 -8.82 14.20
C SER A 84 7.69 -9.69 14.48
N TYR A 85 7.87 -10.79 13.76
CA TYR A 85 9.01 -11.70 13.91
C TYR A 85 9.55 -12.12 12.54
N ILE A 86 10.88 -12.25 12.46
CA ILE A 86 11.54 -12.84 11.29
C ILE A 86 11.32 -14.35 11.37
N GLU A 87 10.32 -14.84 10.63
CA GLU A 87 10.14 -16.27 10.46
C GLU A 87 11.23 -16.85 9.55
N ARG A 88 11.82 -17.97 9.98
CA ARG A 88 12.94 -18.63 9.30
C ARG A 88 12.64 -19.00 7.84
N PHE A 89 11.36 -19.17 7.50
CA PHE A 89 10.89 -19.57 6.18
C PHE A 89 9.94 -18.55 5.56
N VAL A 90 10.12 -17.25 5.83
CA VAL A 90 9.27 -16.18 5.28
C VAL A 90 9.14 -16.24 3.75
N ALA A 91 10.21 -16.65 3.05
CA ALA A 91 10.18 -16.84 1.59
C ALA A 91 9.23 -17.96 1.13
N LEU A 92 9.03 -19.02 1.94
CA LEU A 92 8.07 -20.09 1.64
C LEU A 92 6.62 -19.67 1.88
N GLN A 93 6.38 -18.65 2.72
CA GLN A 93 5.04 -18.11 2.91
C GLN A 93 4.54 -17.37 1.66
N LEU A 94 5.42 -16.78 0.85
CA LEU A 94 5.07 -16.21 -0.46
C LEU A 94 4.52 -17.26 -1.45
N LEU A 95 4.78 -18.55 -1.23
CA LEU A 95 4.24 -19.63 -2.06
C LEU A 95 2.87 -20.10 -1.56
N ARG A 96 2.42 -19.62 -0.39
CA ARG A 96 1.17 -20.02 0.26
C ARG A 96 0.12 -18.91 0.25
N TYR A 97 0.19 -17.95 -0.66
CA TYR A 97 -0.93 -17.05 -0.93
C TYR A 97 -2.16 -17.92 -1.24
N LYS A 98 -3.04 -18.05 -0.26
CA LYS A 98 -4.45 -18.40 -0.47
C LYS A 98 -5.20 -17.10 -0.72
#